data_AF-A0A662MXB7-F1
#
_entry.id   AF-A0A662MXB7-F1
#
_cell.length_a   1.000
_cell.length_b   1.000
_cell.length_c   1.000
_cell.angle_alpha   90.00
_cell.angle_beta   90.00
_cell.angle_gamma   90.00
#
_symmetry.space_group_name_H-M   'P 1'
#
loop_
_entity.id
_entity.type
_entity.pdbx_description
1 polymer ?
#
loop_
_entity_poly.entity_id
_entity_poly.type
_entity_poly.pdbx_seq_one_letter_code
_entity_poly.pdbx_strand_id
1 'polypeptide(L)' 'MDVDTAIILFLTIWTLLDALLAHSTEIFLTILLIGTLITLELGEFFMRKESKDFLKSITYLLLIIFAIIVMKKVYEVLAG' A
#
# COMPACT_ATOMS: atom_id res chain seq x y z
N MET A 1 3.59 -19.06 -14.47
CA MET A 1 3.21 -18.54 -13.14
C MET A 1 1.87 -17.85 -13.32
N ASP A 2 0.86 -18.19 -12.53
CA ASP A 2 -0.40 -17.45 -12.54
C ASP A 2 -0.15 -15.97 -12.20
N VAL A 3 -0.93 -15.09 -12.82
CA VAL A 3 -0.81 -13.63 -12.63
C VAL A 3 -1.00 -13.26 -11.15
N ASP A 4 -1.97 -13.90 -10.49
CA ASP A 4 -2.22 -13.71 -9.06
C ASP A 4 -0.96 -13.99 -8.22
N THR A 5 -0.23 -15.07 -8.53
CA THR A 5 1.03 -15.43 -7.87
C THR A 5 2.13 -14.42 -8.15
N ALA A 6 2.23 -13.91 -9.39
CA ALA A 6 3.20 -12.88 -9.74
C ALA A 6 2.97 -11.57 -8.98
N ILE A 7 1.71 -11.18 -8.80
CA ILE A 7 1.32 -9.99 -8.05
C ILE A 7 1.62 -10.14 -6.56
N ILE A 8 1.30 -11.29 -5.96
CA ILE A 8 1.62 -11.57 -4.56
C ILE A 8 3.14 -11.51 -4.35
N LEU A 9 3.91 -12.09 -5.28
CA LEU A 9 5.37 -12.07 -5.21
C LEU A 9 5.92 -10.65 -5.34
N PHE A 10 5.36 -9.84 -6.25
CA PHE A 10 5.70 -8.43 -6.38
C PHE A 10 5.42 -7.66 -5.08
N LEU A 11 4.21 -7.78 -4.51
CA LEU A 11 3.85 -7.13 -3.25
C LEU A 11 4.72 -7.59 -2.08
N THR A 12 5.11 -8.86 -2.06
CA THR A 12 5.99 -9.40 -1.02
C THR A 12 7.38 -8.78 -1.10
N ILE A 13 7.97 -8.76 -2.29
CA ILE A 13 9.29 -8.12 -2.52
C ILE A 13 9.19 -6.63 -2.24
N TRP A 14 8.13 -5.97 -2.70
CA TRP A 14 7.88 -4.55 -2.47
C TRP A 14 7.81 -4.23 -0.97
N THR A 15 7.04 -5.01 -0.21
CA THR A 15 6.91 -4.85 1.25
C THR A 15 8.24 -5.06 1.97
N LEU A 16 9.03 -6.05 1.54
CA LEU A 16 10.37 -6.30 2.09
C LEU A 16 11.33 -5.14 1.81
N LEU A 17 11.31 -4.60 0.59
CA LEU A 17 12.12 -3.43 0.22
C LEU A 17 11.69 -2.20 1.01
N ASP A 18 10.39 -1.95 1.13
CA ASP A 18 9.85 -0.85 1.93
C ASP A 18 10.28 -0.96 3.38
N ALA A 19 10.21 -2.16 3.97
CA ALA A 19 10.61 -2.38 5.35
C ALA A 19 12.12 -2.12 5.58
N LEU A 20 12.95 -2.37 4.57
CA LEU A 20 14.39 -2.15 4.65
C LEU A 20 14.78 -0.68 4.41
N LEU A 21 14.07 0.00 3.53
CA LEU A 21 14.39 1.36 3.09
C LEU A 21 13.69 2.45 3.90
N ALA A 22 12.55 2.14 4.53
CA ALA A 22 11.78 3.14 5.25
C ALA A 22 12.44 3.51 6.58
N HIS A 23 12.72 4.81 6.73
CA HIS A 23 13.32 5.36 7.95
C HIS A 23 12.32 5.54 9.10
N SER A 24 11.01 5.49 8.81
CA SER A 24 9.93 5.66 9.78
C SER A 24 8.72 4.82 9.38
N THR A 25 7.92 4.40 10.36
CA THR A 25 6.65 3.68 10.15
C THR A 25 5.68 4.49 9.27
N GLU A 26 5.68 5.82 9.38
CA GLU A 26 4.84 6.70 8.57
C GLU A 26 5.23 6.61 7.08
N ILE A 27 6.54 6.62 6.80
CA ILE A 27 7.10 6.50 5.44
C ILE A 27 6.83 5.09 4.90
N PHE A 28 7.07 4.05 5.71
CA PHE A 28 6.80 2.66 5.35
C PHE A 28 5.35 2.47 4.90
N LEU A 29 4.39 2.90 5.71
CA LEU A 29 2.96 2.74 5.41
C LEU A 29 2.54 3.54 4.17
N THR A 30 3.18 4.69 3.93
CA THR A 30 2.91 5.50 2.75
C THR A 30 3.42 4.83 1.48
N ILE A 31 4.65 4.32 1.47
CA ILE A 31 5.22 3.63 0.30
C ILE A 31 4.49 2.32 0.04
N LEU A 32 4.14 1.58 1.11
CA LEU A 32 3.34 0.36 1.04
C LEU A 32 1.97 0.63 0.39
N LEU A 33 1.31 1.73 0.77
CA LEU A 33 0.04 2.16 0.18
C LEU A 33 0.22 2.48 -1.31
N ILE A 34 1.29 3.20 -1.69
CA ILE A 34 1.57 3.51 -3.10
C ILE A 34 1.79 2.22 -3.90
N GLY A 35 2.62 1.29 -3.42
CA GLY A 35 2.86 0.01 -4.09
C GLY A 35 1.59 -0.83 -4.23
N THR A 36 0.72 -0.82 -3.20
CA THR A 36 -0.58 -1.50 -3.22
C THR A 36 -1.54 -0.85 -4.22
N LEU A 37 -1.61 0.48 -4.28
CA LEU A 37 -2.44 1.21 -5.25
C LEU A 37 -1.99 0.95 -6.70
N ILE A 38 -0.69 1.01 -6.96
CA ILE A 38 -0.12 0.68 -8.28
C ILE A 38 -0.49 -0.74 -8.67
N THR A 39 -0.36 -1.69 -7.74
CA THR A 39 -0.71 -3.09 -7.98
C THR A 39 -2.20 -3.27 -8.26
N LEU A 40 -3.07 -2.53 -7.58
CA LEU A 40 -4.50 -2.57 -7.81
C LEU A 40 -4.86 -2.03 -9.21
N GLU A 41 -4.25 -0.91 -9.60
CA GLU A 41 -4.47 -0.27 -10.91
C GLU A 41 -3.96 -1.15 -12.06
N LEU A 42 -2.73 -1.65 -11.95
CA LEU A 42 -2.13 -2.54 -12.95
C LEU A 42 -2.82 -3.91 -12.96
N GLY A 43 -3.21 -4.40 -11.78
CA GLY A 43 -3.89 -5.67 -11.59
C GLY A 43 -5.37 -5.65 -11.99
N GLU A 44 -6.00 -4.48 -12.14
CA GLU A 44 -7.42 -4.34 -12.47
C GLU A 44 -7.82 -5.10 -13.74
N PHE A 45 -6.92 -5.16 -14.72
CA PHE A 45 -7.15 -5.82 -16.01
C PHE A 45 -6.76 -7.31 -16.02
N PHE A 46 -5.92 -7.75 -15.08
CA PHE A 46 -5.32 -9.09 -15.11
C PHE A 46 -5.65 -9.98 -13.90
N MET A 47 -6.17 -9.43 -12.80
CA MET A 47 -6.53 -10.19 -11.59
C MET A 47 -7.92 -10.78 -11.63
N ARG A 48 -8.09 -11.89 -10.90
CA ARG A 48 -9.41 -12.44 -10.59
C ARG A 48 -10.17 -11.50 -9.66
N LYS A 49 -11.49 -11.51 -9.78
CA LYS A 49 -12.40 -10.65 -9.00
C LYS A 49 -12.23 -10.82 -7.48
N GLU A 50 -12.03 -12.05 -7.02
CA GLU A 50 -11.82 -12.37 -5.60
C GLU A 50 -10.51 -11.74 -5.06
N SER A 51 -9.38 -11.94 -5.75
CA SER A 51 -8.09 -11.32 -5.40
C SER A 51 -8.18 -9.79 -5.39
N LYS A 52 -8.93 -9.22 -6.34
CA LYS A 52 -9.13 -7.78 -6.46
C LYS A 52 -9.95 -7.21 -5.31
N ASP A 53 -11.04 -7.87 -4.92
CA ASP A 53 -11.87 -7.42 -3.80
C ASP A 53 -11.10 -7.50 -2.47
N PHE A 54 -10.24 -8.50 -2.31
CA PHE A 54 -9.31 -8.59 -1.19
C PHE A 54 -8.28 -7.44 -1.19
N LEU A 55 -7.61 -7.18 -2.32
CA LEU A 55 -6.67 -6.06 -2.45
C LEU A 55 -7.35 -4.72 -2.18
N LYS A 56 -8.56 -4.50 -2.70
CA LYS A 56 -9.35 -3.28 -2.41
C LYS A 56 -9.59 -3.12 -0.93
N SER A 57 -9.97 -4.18 -0.23
CA SER A 57 -10.20 -4.15 1.22
C SER A 57 -8.95 -3.75 1.99
N ILE A 58 -7.78 -4.30 1.60
CA ILE A 58 -6.48 -3.90 2.17
C ILE A 58 -6.18 -2.42 1.87
N THR A 59 -6.34 -2.00 0.62
CA THR A 59 -6.12 -0.60 0.22
C THR A 59 -6.98 0.36 1.03
N TYR A 60 -8.26 0.04 1.26
CA TYR A 60 -9.13 0.86 2.11
C TYR A 60 -8.62 0.99 3.54
N LEU A 61 -8.13 -0.08 4.14
CA LEU A 61 -7.52 -0.04 5.47
C LEU A 61 -6.26 0.84 5.47
N LEU A 62 -5.36 0.67 4.49
CA LEU A 62 -4.16 1.50 4.38
C LEU A 62 -4.50 2.98 4.16
N LEU A 63 -5.54 3.30 3.38
CA LEU A 63 -5.99 4.67 3.16
C LEU A 63 -6.46 5.35 4.46
N ILE A 64 -7.19 4.62 5.31
CA ILE A 64 -7.60 5.14 6.63
C ILE A 64 -6.38 5.45 7.49
N ILE A 65 -5.42 4.54 7.55
CA ILE A 65 -4.19 4.72 8.31
C ILE A 65 -3.38 5.91 7.76
N PHE A 66 -3.30 6.03 6.42
CA PHE A 66 -2.63 7.13 5.75
C PHE A 66 -3.30 8.48 6.04
N ALA A 67 -4.63 8.54 6.06
CA ALA A 67 -5.35 9.75 6.45
C ALA A 67 -4.99 10.19 7.88
N ILE A 68 -4.85 9.25 8.82
CA ILE A 68 -4.42 9.55 10.19
C ILE A 68 -2.98 10.08 10.21
N ILE A 69 -2.07 9.47 9.45
CA ILE A 69 -0.67 9.94 9.32
C ILE A 69 -0.64 11.38 8.79
N VAL A 70 -1.39 11.65 7.72
CA VAL A 70 -1.48 12.99 7.12
C VAL A 70 -2.03 14.00 8.11
N MET A 71 -3.14 13.67 8.80
CA MET A 71 -3.72 14.56 9.82
C MET A 71 -2.72 14.88 10.92
N LYS A 72 -2.01 13.87 11.43
CA LYS A 72 -0.97 14.07 12.45
C LYS A 72 0.12 15.02 11.94
N LYS A 73 0.62 14.83 10.71
CA LYS A 73 1.60 15.75 10.13
C LYS A 73 1.08 17.16 9.90
N VAL A 74 -0.18 17.30 9.48
CA VAL A 74 -0.81 18.62 9.34
C VAL A 74 -0.88 19.33 10.68
N TYR A 75 -1.26 18.63 11.76
CA TYR A 75 -1.26 19.23 13.10
C TYR A 75 0.14 19.62 13.58
N GLU A 76 1.16 18.79 13.33
CA GLU A 76 2.54 19.14 13.66
C GLU A 76 3.01 20.41 12.93
N VAL A 77 2.62 20.56 11.65
CA VAL A 77 2.98 21.75 10.84
C VAL A 77 2.19 22.99 11.27
N LEU A 78 0.94 22.85 11.70
CA LEU A 78 0.10 23.98 12.13
C LEU A 78 0.33 24.41 13.58
N ALA A 79 0.78 23.50 14.45
CA ALA A 79 1.04 23.75 15.85
C ALA A 79 2.51 24.13 16.14
N GLY A 80 3.39 23.98 15.15
CA GLY A 80 4.76 24.53 15.14
C GLY A 80 4.82 25.88 14.45
#